data_AF-A0A947X8L8-F1
#
_entry.id   AF-A0A947X8L8-F1
#
_cell.length_a   1.000
_cell.length_b   1.000
_cell.length_c   1.000
_cell.angle_alpha   90.00
_cell.angle_beta   90.00
_cell.angle_gamma   90.00
#
_symmetry.space_group_name_H-M   'P 1'
#
loop_
_entity.id
_entity.type
_entity.pdbx_description
1 polymer ?
#
loop_
_entity_poly.entity_id
_entity_poly.type
_entity_poly.pdbx_seq_one_letter_code
_entity_poly.pdbx_strand_id
1 'polypeptide(L)'
;MKKILKTHQLLSSILGIMLSVFLVSVAVYAATTIGTSIETAGTVTMESASTTNDFWLGNVIADDDDYLYFDASSSEYIMWDDNPGEFDLSDDLTVVGVTSSTFGFWAGDGGTLNNVDMTGGDLYVQDDIEVDGEIFSTGSTTASIINMTSIKFTPAATPTPTVTGECFMDSTDYQLNCWNGSAWQYLW
;
A
#
# COMPACT_ATOMS: atom_id res chain seq x y z
N MET A 1 -35.35 17.62 74.33
CA MET A 1 -36.08 17.10 73.15
C MET A 1 -35.71 17.77 71.82
N LYS A 2 -35.61 19.10 71.69
CA LYS A 2 -35.23 19.78 70.42
C LYS A 2 -33.90 19.32 69.77
N LYS A 3 -32.88 18.95 70.56
CA LYS A 3 -31.59 18.46 70.01
C LYS A 3 -31.71 17.11 69.30
N ILE A 4 -32.48 16.17 69.86
CA ILE A 4 -32.68 14.82 69.30
C ILE A 4 -33.45 14.90 67.97
N LEU A 5 -34.47 15.77 67.89
CA LEU A 5 -35.26 15.97 66.66
C LEU A 5 -34.41 16.50 65.48
N LYS A 6 -33.47 17.41 65.76
CA LYS A 6 -32.53 17.94 64.74
C LYS A 6 -31.58 16.86 64.22
N THR A 7 -31.13 15.94 65.08
CA THR A 7 -30.23 14.84 64.69
C THR A 7 -30.94 13.83 63.76
N HIS A 8 -32.22 13.52 64.00
CA HIS A 8 -32.99 12.65 63.11
C HIS A 8 -33.25 13.28 61.75
N GLN A 9 -33.57 14.57 61.71
CA GLN A 9 -33.73 15.30 60.44
C GLN A 9 -32.43 15.32 59.65
N LEU A 10 -31.30 15.59 60.32
CA LEU A 10 -29.98 15.57 59.70
C LEU A 10 -29.63 14.18 59.12
N LEU A 11 -29.85 13.10 59.89
CA LEU A 11 -29.53 11.74 59.45
C LEU A 11 -30.40 11.30 58.26
N SER A 12 -31.70 11.65 58.29
CA SER A 12 -32.62 11.36 57.19
C SER A 12 -32.25 12.12 55.92
N SER A 13 -31.84 13.39 56.03
CA SER A 13 -31.35 14.17 54.90
C SER A 13 -30.05 13.59 54.33
N ILE A 14 -29.10 13.18 55.17
CA ILE A 14 -27.85 12.56 54.72
C ILE A 14 -28.14 11.25 53.98
N LEU A 15 -29.01 10.39 54.54
CA LEU A 15 -29.35 9.12 53.91
C LEU A 15 -30.07 9.33 52.55
N GLY A 16 -30.95 10.32 52.46
CA GLY A 16 -31.62 10.67 51.21
C GLY A 16 -30.66 11.14 50.12
N ILE A 17 -29.66 11.96 50.48
CA ILE A 17 -28.62 12.41 49.55
C ILE A 17 -27.77 11.23 49.08
N MET A 18 -27.33 10.37 50.00
CA MET A 18 -26.51 9.19 49.67
C MET A 18 -27.26 8.23 48.74
N LEU A 19 -28.55 8.00 49.00
CA LEU A 19 -29.38 7.15 48.16
C LEU A 19 -29.58 7.77 46.76
N SER A 20 -29.80 9.08 46.68
CA SER A 20 -29.94 9.78 45.40
C SER A 20 -28.65 9.71 44.58
N VAL A 21 -27.49 9.98 45.17
CA VAL A 21 -26.19 9.90 44.50
C VAL A 21 -25.90 8.47 44.03
N PHE A 22 -26.19 7.47 44.87
CA PHE A 22 -26.02 6.06 44.52
C PHE A 22 -26.89 5.67 43.32
N LEU A 23 -28.18 6.02 43.34
CA LEU A 23 -29.11 5.72 42.25
C LEU A 23 -28.70 6.39 40.93
N VAL A 24 -28.28 7.66 40.98
CA VAL A 24 -27.77 8.37 39.80
C VAL A 24 -26.49 7.72 39.28
N SER A 25 -25.57 7.33 40.16
CA SER A 25 -24.30 6.70 39.75
C SER A 25 -24.54 5.36 39.06
N VAL A 26 -25.46 4.53 39.59
CA VAL A 26 -25.84 3.26 38.96
C VAL A 26 -26.50 3.48 37.60
N ALA A 27 -27.40 4.47 37.49
CA ALA A 27 -28.05 4.80 36.22
C ALA A 27 -27.04 5.29 35.17
N VAL A 28 -26.08 6.14 35.56
CA VAL A 28 -25.01 6.60 34.67
C VAL A 28 -24.12 5.44 34.25
N TYR A 29 -23.67 4.60 35.19
CA TYR A 29 -22.81 3.46 34.88
C TYR A 29 -23.47 2.47 33.91
N ALA A 30 -24.76 2.19 34.12
CA ALA A 30 -25.55 1.36 33.21
C ALA A 30 -25.77 2.02 31.85
N ALA A 31 -25.86 3.35 31.78
CA ALA A 31 -26.01 4.09 30.54
C ALA A 31 -24.68 4.24 29.76
N THR A 32 -23.54 4.29 30.44
CA THR A 32 -22.21 4.48 29.81
C THR A 32 -21.53 3.17 29.42
N THR A 33 -22.08 2.02 29.83
CA THR A 33 -21.54 0.70 29.51
C THR A 33 -22.55 -0.03 28.63
N ILE A 34 -22.51 0.23 27.33
CA ILE A 34 -23.33 -0.54 26.39
C ILE A 34 -22.63 -1.89 26.20
N GLY A 35 -23.38 -2.97 26.45
CA GLY A 35 -22.89 -4.35 26.41
C GLY A 35 -22.39 -4.76 25.02
N THR A 36 -21.96 -6.02 24.93
CA THR A 36 -21.29 -6.68 23.80
C THR A 36 -22.02 -6.67 22.46
N SER A 37 -23.17 -5.98 22.33
CA SER A 37 -23.97 -5.89 21.11
C SER A 37 -24.73 -4.56 21.10
N ILE A 38 -24.38 -3.68 20.17
CA ILE A 38 -25.13 -2.45 19.87
C ILE A 38 -25.89 -2.72 18.57
N GLU A 39 -27.20 -2.84 18.67
CA GLU A 39 -28.09 -2.95 17.51
C GLU A 39 -28.83 -1.62 17.36
N THR A 40 -28.62 -0.94 16.22
CA THR A 40 -29.30 0.32 15.90
C THR A 40 -30.15 0.14 14.65
N ALA A 41 -31.38 0.67 14.68
CA ALA A 41 -32.23 0.74 13.48
C ALA A 41 -31.86 1.91 12.54
N GLY A 42 -30.77 2.62 12.84
CA GLY A 42 -30.33 3.82 12.12
C GLY A 42 -28.83 4.04 12.25
N THR A 43 -28.38 5.22 11.81
CA THR A 43 -26.96 5.59 11.77
C THR A 43 -26.35 5.68 13.17
N VAL A 44 -25.14 5.14 13.31
CA VAL A 44 -24.26 5.39 14.45
C VAL A 44 -23.30 6.51 14.09
N THR A 45 -23.26 7.58 14.89
CA THR A 45 -22.27 8.65 14.75
C THR A 45 -21.28 8.55 15.90
N MET A 46 -19.98 8.48 15.60
CA MET A 46 -18.90 8.33 16.58
C MET A 46 -17.83 9.38 16.32
N GLU A 47 -17.22 9.90 17.39
CA GLU A 47 -16.04 10.77 17.28
C GLU A 47 -14.81 9.98 16.82
N SER A 48 -14.68 8.73 17.27
CA SER A 48 -13.64 7.79 16.86
C SER A 48 -14.15 6.35 17.03
N ALA A 49 -13.71 5.44 16.16
CA ALA A 49 -13.96 4.01 16.27
C ALA A 49 -12.63 3.25 16.25
N SER A 50 -12.52 2.20 17.07
CA SER A 50 -11.37 1.29 17.09
C SER A 50 -11.85 -0.11 17.46
N THR A 51 -11.36 -1.13 16.77
CA THR A 51 -11.60 -2.53 17.10
C THR A 51 -10.30 -3.18 17.61
N THR A 52 -10.42 -4.15 18.51
CA THR A 52 -9.26 -4.97 18.94
C THR A 52 -9.13 -6.26 18.15
N ASN A 53 -10.25 -6.74 17.60
CA ASN A 53 -10.33 -7.96 16.80
C ASN A 53 -10.81 -7.55 15.40
N ASP A 54 -11.82 -8.23 14.89
CA ASP A 54 -12.30 -8.03 13.53
C ASP A 54 -13.25 -6.83 13.43
N PHE A 55 -13.20 -6.16 12.29
CA PHE A 55 -14.18 -5.18 11.86
C PHE A 55 -14.83 -5.71 10.59
N TRP A 56 -16.13 -6.01 10.67
CA TRP A 56 -16.89 -6.54 9.55
C TRP A 56 -17.78 -5.42 9.04
N LEU A 57 -17.50 -4.95 7.83
CA LEU A 57 -18.35 -4.04 7.06
C LEU A 57 -19.18 -4.90 6.12
N GLY A 58 -20.49 -4.63 6.04
CA GLY A 58 -21.39 -5.43 5.23
C GLY A 58 -21.91 -6.68 5.93
N ASN A 59 -23.23 -6.75 6.08
CA ASN A 59 -23.92 -7.94 6.57
C ASN A 59 -25.41 -7.74 6.31
N VAL A 60 -25.92 -8.33 5.21
CA VAL A 60 -27.07 -9.26 5.21
C VAL A 60 -27.15 -10.07 3.89
N ILE A 61 -26.39 -9.72 2.85
CA ILE A 61 -26.38 -10.41 1.55
C ILE A 61 -24.93 -10.83 1.30
N ALA A 62 -24.72 -11.95 0.59
CA ALA A 62 -23.38 -12.54 0.39
C ALA A 62 -22.82 -12.25 -1.01
N ASP A 63 -23.53 -11.41 -1.78
CA ASP A 63 -23.30 -11.13 -3.19
C ASP A 63 -23.51 -9.61 -3.47
N ASP A 64 -23.20 -8.74 -2.51
CA ASP A 64 -23.32 -7.28 -2.65
C ASP A 64 -22.00 -6.57 -2.39
N ASP A 65 -21.78 -5.50 -3.16
CA ASP A 65 -20.57 -4.70 -3.04
C ASP A 65 -20.63 -3.84 -1.78
N ASP A 66 -19.74 -4.11 -0.84
CA ASP A 66 -19.65 -3.38 0.43
C ASP A 66 -18.66 -2.23 0.34
N TYR A 67 -19.11 -1.04 0.74
CA TYR A 67 -18.34 0.20 0.60
C TYR A 67 -17.92 0.78 1.95
N LEU A 68 -16.67 1.21 2.02
CA LEU A 68 -16.18 2.17 3.00
C LEU A 68 -15.94 3.52 2.30
N TYR A 69 -16.78 4.51 2.63
CA TYR A 69 -16.64 5.87 2.10
C TYR A 69 -15.77 6.75 2.99
N PHE A 70 -14.94 7.60 2.38
CA PHE A 70 -14.08 8.54 3.10
C PHE A 70 -14.64 9.96 3.16
N ASP A 71 -15.68 10.24 2.39
CA ASP A 71 -16.36 11.52 2.36
C ASP A 71 -17.90 11.38 2.42
N ALA A 72 -18.59 12.50 2.56
CA ALA A 72 -20.05 12.53 2.56
C ALA A 72 -20.65 12.49 1.14
N SER A 73 -19.82 12.59 0.09
CA SER A 73 -20.26 12.62 -1.31
C SER A 73 -20.52 11.24 -1.89
N SER A 74 -20.13 10.18 -1.15
CA SER A 74 -20.14 8.79 -1.60
C SER A 74 -19.42 8.58 -2.94
N SER A 75 -18.44 9.43 -3.26
CA SER A 75 -17.69 9.38 -4.51
C SER A 75 -16.31 8.77 -4.30
N GLU A 76 -15.79 8.84 -3.08
CA GLU A 76 -14.49 8.28 -2.69
C GLU A 76 -14.69 7.07 -1.78
N TYR A 77 -14.27 5.88 -2.23
CA TYR A 77 -14.49 4.63 -1.52
C TYR A 77 -13.34 3.62 -1.66
N ILE A 78 -13.31 2.69 -0.70
CA ILE A 78 -12.79 1.34 -0.89
C ILE A 78 -13.99 0.40 -0.93
N MET A 79 -14.05 -0.45 -1.95
CA MET A 79 -15.15 -1.38 -2.19
C MET A 79 -14.59 -2.80 -2.28
N TRP A 80 -15.35 -3.77 -1.77
CA TRP A 80 -15.18 -5.16 -2.15
C TRP A 80 -16.12 -5.45 -3.32
N ASP A 81 -15.56 -5.80 -4.49
CA ASP A 81 -16.30 -6.29 -5.66
C ASP A 81 -16.30 -7.81 -5.63
N ASP A 82 -17.47 -8.44 -5.43
CA ASP A 82 -17.59 -9.90 -5.36
C ASP A 82 -17.34 -10.62 -6.70
N ASN A 83 -17.50 -9.93 -7.83
CA ASN A 83 -17.27 -10.50 -9.15
C ASN A 83 -16.54 -9.48 -10.04
N PRO A 84 -15.20 -9.46 -9.99
CA PRO A 84 -14.37 -10.67 -9.98
C PRO A 84 -13.80 -11.13 -8.62
N GLY A 85 -14.09 -10.46 -7.50
CA GLY A 85 -13.54 -10.79 -6.18
C GLY A 85 -12.30 -9.98 -5.84
N GLU A 86 -12.41 -8.65 -5.83
CA GLU A 86 -11.28 -7.74 -5.63
C GLU A 86 -11.62 -6.50 -4.79
N PHE A 87 -10.56 -5.77 -4.39
CA PHE A 87 -10.72 -4.46 -3.76
C PHE A 87 -10.57 -3.37 -4.81
N ASP A 88 -11.60 -2.54 -4.94
CA ASP A 88 -11.59 -1.36 -5.79
C ASP A 88 -11.35 -0.10 -4.98
N LEU A 89 -10.46 0.75 -5.49
CA LEU A 89 -10.27 2.12 -5.01
C LEU A 89 -10.83 3.07 -6.06
N SER A 90 -11.69 3.99 -5.63
CA SER A 90 -12.32 4.95 -6.55
C SER A 90 -11.39 6.05 -7.07
N ASP A 91 -10.20 6.20 -6.46
CA ASP A 91 -9.23 7.27 -6.74
C ASP A 91 -7.79 6.77 -6.54
N ASP A 92 -6.81 7.67 -6.63
CA ASP A 92 -5.38 7.39 -6.57
C ASP A 92 -4.93 6.64 -5.29
N LEU A 93 -4.14 5.56 -5.48
CA LEU A 93 -3.42 4.88 -4.40
C LEU A 93 -1.96 5.36 -4.33
N THR A 94 -1.61 6.12 -3.28
CA THR A 94 -0.21 6.47 -2.98
C THR A 94 0.36 5.60 -1.86
N VAL A 95 1.41 4.82 -2.15
CA VAL A 95 2.14 4.03 -1.15
C VAL A 95 3.48 4.69 -0.85
N VAL A 96 3.65 5.23 0.37
CA VAL A 96 4.89 5.91 0.81
C VAL A 96 6.04 4.90 1.08
N GLY A 97 5.69 3.64 1.31
CA GLY A 97 6.63 2.55 1.60
C GLY A 97 6.94 1.68 0.38
N VAL A 98 7.13 0.38 0.63
CA VAL A 98 7.37 -0.63 -0.42
C VAL A 98 6.11 -1.44 -0.65
N THR A 99 5.73 -1.61 -1.92
CA THR A 99 4.70 -2.56 -2.35
C THR A 99 5.38 -3.82 -2.88
N SER A 100 4.98 -4.98 -2.38
CA SER A 100 5.47 -6.29 -2.83
C SER A 100 4.31 -7.28 -2.94
N SER A 101 4.34 -8.17 -3.93
CA SER A 101 3.38 -9.28 -4.07
C SER A 101 4.12 -10.61 -3.97
N THR A 102 3.46 -11.62 -3.39
CA THR A 102 3.97 -13.00 -3.37
C THR A 102 3.81 -13.70 -4.71
N PHE A 103 2.92 -13.17 -5.57
CA PHE A 103 2.73 -13.64 -6.93
C PHE A 103 3.29 -12.62 -7.91
N GLY A 104 2.51 -11.61 -8.31
CA GLY A 104 2.97 -10.53 -9.17
C GLY A 104 2.31 -9.21 -8.82
N PHE A 105 2.92 -8.12 -9.25
CA PHE A 105 2.32 -6.79 -9.21
C PHE A 105 2.02 -6.34 -10.64
N TRP A 106 0.76 -6.02 -10.91
CA TRP A 106 0.30 -5.52 -12.20
C TRP A 106 -0.23 -4.11 -11.99
N ALA A 107 0.35 -3.13 -12.68
CA ALA A 107 -0.18 -1.77 -12.75
C ALA A 107 -0.54 -1.42 -14.21
N GLY A 108 -1.80 -1.08 -14.48
CA GLY A 108 -2.30 -0.64 -15.79
C GLY A 108 -3.30 -1.60 -16.48
N ASP A 109 -3.95 -1.11 -17.54
CA ASP A 109 -5.12 -1.72 -18.22
C ASP A 109 -4.76 -2.80 -19.29
N GLY A 110 -3.50 -3.23 -19.41
CA GLY A 110 -3.01 -3.98 -20.59
C GLY A 110 -2.46 -5.39 -20.36
N GLY A 111 -3.01 -6.40 -21.07
CA GLY A 111 -2.33 -7.66 -21.43
C GLY A 111 -2.81 -8.94 -20.73
N THR A 112 -2.08 -10.05 -20.92
CA THR A 112 -2.21 -11.29 -20.14
C THR A 112 -0.80 -11.74 -19.77
N LEU A 113 -0.51 -11.95 -18.49
CA LEU A 113 0.80 -12.45 -18.02
C LEU A 113 1.04 -13.88 -18.53
N ASN A 114 1.75 -14.03 -19.65
CA ASN A 114 2.03 -15.36 -20.22
C ASN A 114 3.41 -15.92 -19.83
N ASN A 115 4.34 -15.11 -19.28
CA ASN A 115 5.75 -15.50 -19.27
C ASN A 115 6.64 -14.97 -18.14
N VAL A 116 6.11 -14.46 -17.01
CA VAL A 116 6.98 -14.12 -15.88
C VAL A 116 7.34 -15.39 -15.12
N ASP A 117 8.57 -15.87 -15.30
CA ASP A 117 9.16 -16.79 -14.33
C ASP A 117 9.36 -16.01 -13.03
N MET A 118 8.49 -16.27 -12.06
CA MET A 118 8.48 -15.55 -10.78
C MET A 118 9.46 -16.15 -9.76
N THR A 119 10.23 -17.16 -10.16
CA THR A 119 11.34 -17.69 -9.37
C THR A 119 12.63 -16.95 -9.71
N GLY A 120 13.01 -15.94 -8.92
CA GLY A 120 14.30 -15.27 -9.09
C GLY A 120 14.31 -13.75 -8.99
N GLY A 121 13.16 -13.09 -8.89
CA GLY A 121 13.08 -11.63 -8.74
C GLY A 121 13.16 -10.86 -10.07
N ASP A 122 12.63 -11.44 -11.15
CA ASP A 122 12.63 -10.83 -12.47
C ASP A 122 11.69 -9.60 -12.52
N LEU A 123 12.09 -8.60 -13.31
CA LEU A 123 11.27 -7.44 -13.65
C LEU A 123 10.82 -7.55 -15.12
N TYR A 124 9.51 -7.68 -15.34
CA TYR A 124 8.90 -7.70 -16.67
C TYR A 124 8.11 -6.42 -16.93
N VAL A 125 8.47 -5.69 -17.98
CA VAL A 125 7.82 -4.45 -18.42
C VAL A 125 7.42 -4.64 -19.89
N GLN A 126 6.15 -4.41 -20.23
CA GLN A 126 5.61 -4.67 -21.58
C GLN A 126 5.83 -3.52 -22.57
N ASP A 127 6.15 -2.33 -22.06
CA ASP A 127 6.38 -1.13 -22.86
C ASP A 127 7.68 -0.47 -22.39
N ASP A 128 7.69 0.83 -22.10
CA ASP A 128 8.90 1.51 -21.68
C ASP A 128 9.16 1.38 -20.16
N ILE A 129 10.43 1.12 -19.82
CA ILE A 129 10.95 1.32 -18.47
C ILE A 129 11.70 2.66 -18.44
N GLU A 130 11.17 3.65 -17.72
CA GLU A 130 11.88 4.90 -17.44
C GLU A 130 12.77 4.69 -16.20
N VAL A 131 14.06 5.01 -16.32
CA VAL A 131 15.02 4.94 -15.21
C VAL A 131 15.77 6.27 -15.14
N ASP A 132 15.45 7.08 -14.13
CA ASP A 132 16.11 8.39 -13.91
C ASP A 132 17.62 8.29 -13.58
N GLY A 133 18.09 7.07 -13.28
CA GLY A 133 19.44 6.77 -12.82
C GLY A 133 20.17 5.73 -13.68
N GLU A 134 21.00 4.92 -13.02
CA GLU A 134 21.81 3.90 -13.67
C GLU A 134 21.16 2.51 -13.55
N ILE A 135 21.17 1.75 -14.65
CA ILE A 135 20.81 0.33 -14.65
C ILE A 135 22.06 -0.50 -14.35
N PHE A 136 22.04 -1.25 -13.24
CA PHE A 136 23.08 -2.23 -12.93
C PHE A 136 22.66 -3.61 -13.42
N SER A 137 23.47 -4.20 -14.30
CA SER A 137 23.27 -5.58 -14.78
C SER A 137 24.51 -6.42 -14.44
N THR A 138 24.30 -7.61 -13.88
CA THR A 138 25.37 -8.57 -13.57
C THR A 138 25.12 -9.87 -14.31
N GLY A 139 26.07 -10.32 -15.13
CA GLY A 139 25.95 -11.56 -15.92
C GLY A 139 25.90 -11.30 -17.43
N SER A 140 25.36 -12.27 -18.18
CA SER A 140 25.20 -12.15 -19.63
C SER A 140 23.87 -11.47 -19.94
N THR A 141 23.93 -10.31 -20.61
CA THR A 141 22.75 -9.55 -20.99
C THR A 141 22.56 -9.61 -22.50
N THR A 142 21.39 -10.04 -22.96
CA THR A 142 21.01 -9.94 -24.37
C THR A 142 20.12 -8.70 -24.51
N ALA A 143 20.69 -7.60 -25.02
CA ALA A 143 19.96 -6.35 -25.20
C ALA A 143 19.89 -5.99 -26.69
N SER A 144 18.68 -5.75 -27.20
CA SER A 144 18.47 -5.15 -28.53
C SER A 144 18.30 -3.65 -28.32
N ILE A 145 19.41 -2.93 -28.20
CA ILE A 145 19.41 -1.50 -27.87
C ILE A 145 19.26 -0.70 -29.17
N ILE A 146 18.09 -0.08 -29.38
CA ILE A 146 17.76 0.58 -30.66
C ILE A 146 18.04 2.10 -30.64
N ASN A 147 18.22 2.73 -29.47
CA ASN A 147 18.56 4.16 -29.41
C ASN A 147 19.19 4.56 -28.07
N MET A 148 20.50 4.79 -28.03
CA MET A 148 21.18 5.43 -26.89
C MET A 148 21.92 6.67 -27.37
N THR A 149 21.78 7.77 -26.65
CA THR A 149 22.55 9.01 -26.92
C THR A 149 24.03 8.84 -26.63
N SER A 150 24.41 7.93 -25.72
CA SER A 150 25.80 7.54 -25.50
C SER A 150 25.89 6.16 -24.82
N ILE A 151 26.84 5.33 -25.24
CA ILE A 151 27.21 4.08 -24.56
C ILE A 151 28.66 4.21 -24.10
N LYS A 152 28.91 4.06 -22.80
CA LYS A 152 30.27 4.03 -22.26
C LYS A 152 30.65 2.61 -21.87
N PHE A 153 31.43 1.96 -22.71
CA PHE A 153 32.14 0.74 -22.31
C PHE A 153 33.34 1.15 -21.46
N THR A 154 33.36 0.75 -20.19
CA THR A 154 34.56 0.88 -19.33
C THR A 154 35.22 -0.50 -19.26
N PRO A 155 36.24 -0.78 -20.09
CA PRO A 155 36.91 -2.07 -20.07
C PRO A 155 37.57 -2.31 -18.71
N ALA A 156 37.28 -3.45 -18.09
CA ALA A 156 37.85 -3.85 -16.80
C ALA A 156 39.26 -4.48 -16.92
N ALA A 157 39.78 -4.64 -18.14
CA ALA A 157 41.06 -5.27 -18.37
C ALA A 157 42.23 -4.30 -18.08
N THR A 158 43.25 -4.84 -17.41
CA THR A 158 44.58 -4.20 -17.33
C THR A 158 45.47 -4.85 -18.39
N PRO A 159 46.12 -4.08 -19.29
CA PRO A 159 46.13 -2.62 -19.38
C PRO A 159 44.82 -2.06 -19.96
N THR A 160 44.36 -0.91 -19.43
CA THR A 160 43.14 -0.22 -19.92
C THR A 160 43.37 0.25 -21.36
N PRO A 161 42.67 -0.31 -22.37
CA PRO A 161 42.83 0.16 -23.73
C PRO A 161 42.32 1.59 -23.83
N THR A 162 43.20 2.51 -24.26
CA THR A 162 42.80 3.88 -24.58
C THR A 162 42.14 3.83 -25.94
N VAL A 163 40.82 3.96 -25.96
CA VAL A 163 40.04 3.96 -27.19
C VAL A 163 40.01 5.38 -27.74
N THR A 164 40.80 5.66 -28.78
CA THR A 164 40.75 6.91 -29.55
C THR A 164 40.18 6.64 -30.93
N GLY A 165 39.00 7.17 -31.24
CA GLY A 165 38.36 7.10 -32.56
C GLY A 165 36.89 6.67 -32.54
N GLU A 166 36.29 6.55 -33.72
CA GLU A 166 34.96 5.96 -33.89
C GLU A 166 35.06 4.44 -33.65
N CYS A 167 34.14 3.90 -32.86
CA CYS A 167 34.04 2.46 -32.62
C CYS A 167 32.64 1.96 -32.94
N PHE A 168 32.56 0.73 -33.44
CA PHE A 168 31.30 0.03 -33.64
C PHE A 168 31.44 -1.42 -33.19
N MET A 169 30.33 -2.02 -32.77
CA MET A 169 30.23 -3.47 -32.62
C MET A 169 30.06 -4.09 -34.01
N ASP A 170 30.97 -4.96 -34.41
CA ASP A 170 30.83 -5.73 -35.64
C ASP A 170 29.77 -6.82 -35.43
N SER A 171 28.72 -6.83 -36.26
CA SER A 171 27.62 -7.78 -36.15
C SER A 171 27.95 -9.18 -36.65
N THR A 172 29.12 -9.38 -37.26
CA THR A 172 29.56 -10.67 -37.77
C THR A 172 30.32 -11.50 -36.75
N ASP A 173 31.02 -10.84 -35.81
CA ASP A 173 31.85 -11.50 -34.79
C ASP A 173 31.62 -10.97 -33.37
N TYR A 174 30.73 -9.99 -33.19
CA TYR A 174 30.39 -9.33 -31.92
C TYR A 174 31.61 -8.70 -31.21
N GLN A 175 32.66 -8.38 -31.95
CA GLN A 175 33.84 -7.72 -31.40
C GLN A 175 33.71 -6.20 -31.51
N LEU A 176 34.21 -5.48 -30.49
CA LEU A 176 34.32 -4.03 -30.55
C LEU A 176 35.48 -3.66 -31.46
N ASN A 177 35.15 -3.06 -32.61
CA ASN A 177 36.12 -2.63 -33.60
C ASN A 177 36.28 -1.11 -33.53
N CYS A 178 37.51 -0.64 -33.37
CA CYS A 178 37.81 0.78 -33.18
C CYS A 178 38.79 1.29 -34.24
N TRP A 179 38.50 2.48 -34.78
CA TRP A 179 39.36 3.14 -35.76
C TRP A 179 40.48 3.91 -35.08
N ASN A 180 41.74 3.53 -35.30
CA ASN A 180 42.88 4.21 -34.67
C ASN A 180 43.42 5.41 -35.48
N GLY A 181 42.71 5.85 -36.52
CA GLY A 181 43.19 6.88 -37.47
C GLY A 181 43.80 6.32 -38.76
N SER A 182 44.16 5.03 -38.79
CA SER A 182 44.79 4.37 -39.95
C SER A 182 44.16 3.03 -40.35
N ALA A 183 43.62 2.29 -39.38
CA ALA A 183 43.02 0.99 -39.59
C ALA A 183 42.00 0.69 -38.47
N TRP A 184 41.07 -0.20 -38.79
CA TRP A 184 40.18 -0.85 -37.84
C TRP A 184 40.95 -1.91 -37.05
N GLN A 185 40.88 -1.84 -35.72
CA GLN A 185 41.53 -2.79 -34.82
C GLN A 185 40.52 -3.40 -33.85
N TYR A 186 40.59 -4.71 -33.71
CA TYR A 186 39.89 -5.44 -32.66
C TYR A 186 40.50 -5.09 -31.31
N LEU A 187 39.65 -4.69 -30.37
CA LEU A 187 40.02 -4.63 -28.96
C LEU A 187 39.76 -5.99 -28.32
N TRP A 188 40.84 -6.64 -27.89
CA TRP A 188 40.82 -7.88 -27.10
C TRP A 188 40.75 -7.55 -25.60
#